data_AF-A0A840RT02-F1
#
_entry.id   AF-A0A840RT02-F1
#
_cell.length_a   1.000
_cell.length_b   1.000
_cell.length_c   1.000
_cell.angle_alpha   90.00
_cell.angle_beta   90.00
_cell.angle_gamma   90.00
#
_symmetry.space_group_name_H-M   'P 1'
#
loop_
_entity.id
_entity.type
_entity.pdbx_description
1 polymer ?
#
loop_
_entity_poly.entity_id
_entity_poly.type
_entity_poly.pdbx_seq_one_letter_code
_entity_poly.pdbx_strand_id
1 'polypeptide(L)'
;MKPIWKNILAVASVMPLLLTSSLALARPAPADSTSTAPTNSLTFATFADKTNGAYFKFINDATSNTASFGAINDPVNFLFSTSGLTGLNAIISGNQAAHLTMTSSTATQEQYISSIGYDVQPLDSVMTIKITRDTPIIGLDNLLTAVITTKKLPTTLLGINNGLSASINASGNTQNITYTSDFLNFGKTNPAYSSMSLSFSALSTALTSPEDYLADFGANGVGTFSTTPAPLVTPHNFPISPVPEPETYPMLLGGLALIGCMVSRRKSS
;
A
#
# COMPACT_ATOMS: atom_id res chain seq x y z
N MET A 1 59.18 -39.42 -16.63
CA MET A 1 58.60 -40.26 -17.69
C MET A 1 57.10 -39.94 -17.84
N LYS A 2 56.72 -39.18 -18.88
CA LYS A 2 55.42 -39.31 -19.57
C LYS A 2 55.51 -40.54 -20.51
N PRO A 3 54.47 -41.04 -21.22
CA PRO A 3 53.03 -40.67 -21.36
C PRO A 3 52.09 -41.90 -21.09
N ILE A 4 50.76 -41.96 -21.33
CA ILE A 4 50.01 -41.97 -22.61
C ILE A 4 48.48 -41.98 -22.32
N TRP A 5 47.78 -40.99 -22.87
CA TRP A 5 46.38 -41.04 -23.30
C TRP A 5 46.25 -41.92 -24.55
N LYS A 6 45.19 -42.76 -24.68
CA LYS A 6 44.43 -43.00 -25.94
C LYS A 6 43.43 -44.17 -25.82
N ASN A 7 42.16 -43.91 -26.16
CA ASN A 7 41.36 -44.55 -27.24
C ASN A 7 39.87 -44.30 -26.97
N ILE A 8 39.18 -43.42 -27.72
CA ILE A 8 38.72 -43.50 -29.13
C ILE A 8 37.47 -44.40 -29.30
N LEU A 9 36.36 -43.70 -29.55
CA LEU A 9 35.17 -43.99 -30.34
C LEU A 9 34.66 -45.44 -30.47
N ALA A 10 33.41 -45.63 -30.06
CA ALA A 10 32.47 -46.52 -30.73
C ALA A 10 31.24 -45.72 -31.18
N VAL A 11 30.99 -45.81 -32.48
CA VAL A 11 29.96 -45.15 -33.28
C VAL A 11 28.58 -45.71 -32.90
N ALA A 12 27.64 -44.85 -32.49
CA ALA A 12 26.24 -45.21 -32.39
C ALA A 12 25.50 -44.74 -33.66
N SER A 13 24.98 -45.73 -34.37
CA SER A 13 24.32 -45.68 -35.66
C SER A 13 23.13 -44.70 -35.71
N VAL A 14 23.11 -43.90 -36.76
CA VAL A 14 21.95 -43.12 -37.21
C VAL A 14 20.88 -44.09 -37.69
N MET A 15 19.68 -44.03 -37.10
CA MET A 15 18.47 -44.69 -37.61
C MET A 15 17.45 -43.60 -38.00
N PRO A 16 16.93 -43.59 -39.23
CA PRO A 16 15.88 -42.67 -39.63
C PRO A 16 14.53 -43.21 -39.16
N LEU A 17 13.92 -42.57 -38.16
CA LEU A 17 12.54 -42.84 -37.79
C LEU A 17 11.61 -42.06 -38.74
N LEU A 18 10.91 -42.79 -39.61
CA LEU A 18 9.84 -42.29 -40.47
C LEU A 18 8.75 -41.61 -39.62
N LEU A 19 8.60 -40.29 -39.75
CA LEU A 19 7.40 -39.57 -39.32
C LEU A 19 6.29 -39.83 -40.34
N THR A 20 5.27 -40.59 -39.95
CA THR A 20 3.98 -40.60 -40.65
C THR A 20 3.09 -39.53 -40.02
N SER A 21 2.80 -38.48 -40.78
CA SER A 21 1.89 -37.40 -40.40
C SER A 21 0.44 -37.85 -40.59
N SER A 22 -0.21 -38.32 -39.53
CA SER A 22 -1.67 -38.43 -39.50
C SER A 22 -2.28 -37.06 -39.25
N LEU A 23 -2.85 -36.47 -40.30
CA LEU A 23 -3.62 -35.22 -40.26
C LEU A 23 -4.95 -35.48 -39.51
N ALA A 24 -4.97 -35.22 -38.20
CA ALA A 24 -6.22 -35.24 -37.43
C ALA A 24 -6.98 -33.92 -37.66
N LEU A 25 -8.18 -34.02 -38.25
CA LEU A 25 -9.13 -32.93 -38.37
C LEU A 25 -9.49 -32.43 -36.96
N ALA A 26 -9.02 -31.23 -36.60
CA ALA A 26 -9.39 -30.59 -35.34
C ALA A 26 -10.87 -30.19 -35.39
N ARG A 27 -11.70 -30.88 -34.60
CA ARG A 27 -13.08 -30.47 -34.31
C ARG A 27 -13.04 -29.14 -33.53
N PRO A 28 -13.80 -28.10 -33.90
CA PRO A 28 -13.84 -26.86 -33.14
C PRO A 28 -14.40 -27.15 -31.73
N ALA A 29 -13.63 -26.80 -30.71
CA ALA A 29 -14.08 -26.80 -29.34
C ALA A 29 -15.22 -25.77 -29.17
N PRO A 30 -16.25 -26.07 -28.35
CA PRO A 30 -17.25 -25.07 -28.00
C PRO A 30 -16.53 -23.90 -27.31
N ALA A 31 -16.91 -22.67 -27.67
CA ALA A 31 -16.43 -21.45 -27.05
C ALA A 31 -16.73 -21.50 -25.55
N ASP A 32 -15.72 -21.88 -24.77
CA ASP A 32 -15.80 -21.87 -23.32
C ASP A 32 -15.62 -20.43 -22.85
N SER A 33 -16.62 -20.01 -22.09
CA SER A 33 -16.70 -18.86 -21.19
C SER A 33 -15.87 -17.63 -21.52
N THR A 34 -16.58 -16.55 -21.88
CA THR A 34 -16.10 -15.18 -21.77
C THR A 34 -15.54 -14.95 -20.36
N SER A 35 -14.22 -15.04 -20.22
CA SER A 35 -13.48 -14.42 -19.13
C SER A 35 -13.82 -12.94 -19.20
N THR A 36 -14.78 -12.51 -18.38
CA THR A 36 -15.03 -11.09 -18.14
C THR A 36 -13.72 -10.53 -17.61
N ALA A 37 -13.03 -9.75 -18.44
CA ALA A 37 -11.82 -9.07 -18.03
C ALA A 37 -12.10 -8.35 -16.70
N PRO A 38 -11.20 -8.45 -15.71
CA PRO A 38 -11.42 -7.83 -14.42
C PRO A 38 -11.74 -6.35 -14.62
N THR A 39 -12.92 -5.98 -14.13
CA THR A 39 -13.52 -4.66 -14.18
C THR A 39 -12.57 -3.67 -13.49
N ASN A 40 -11.89 -2.82 -14.27
CA ASN A 40 -11.06 -1.67 -13.89
C ASN A 40 -10.29 -1.80 -12.55
N SER A 41 -9.01 -2.17 -12.64
CA SER A 41 -8.06 -1.97 -11.52
C SER A 41 -8.07 -0.51 -11.09
N LEU A 42 -8.39 -0.26 -9.82
CA LEU A 42 -8.52 1.08 -9.29
C LEU A 42 -7.52 1.33 -8.16
N THR A 43 -6.67 2.34 -8.34
CA THR A 43 -5.96 2.96 -7.22
C THR A 43 -6.96 3.79 -6.42
N PHE A 44 -7.35 3.28 -5.25
CA PHE A 44 -8.40 3.87 -4.42
C PHE A 44 -7.83 4.80 -3.34
N ALA A 45 -6.54 4.70 -3.01
CA ALA A 45 -5.90 5.53 -2.01
C ALA A 45 -4.41 5.74 -2.27
N THR A 46 -3.91 6.88 -1.83
CA THR A 46 -2.48 7.20 -1.77
C THR A 46 -2.14 7.86 -0.45
N PHE A 47 -0.88 7.76 -0.05
CA PHE A 47 -0.33 8.58 1.02
C PHE A 47 1.01 9.18 0.58
N ALA A 48 1.34 10.31 1.18
CA ALA A 48 2.66 10.91 1.10
C ALA A 48 3.06 11.46 2.47
N ASP A 49 4.32 11.32 2.82
CA ASP A 49 4.91 11.95 3.98
C ASP A 49 4.66 13.47 3.97
N LYS A 50 4.37 14.06 5.14
CA LYS A 50 4.05 15.48 5.29
C LYS A 50 5.30 16.34 5.48
N THR A 51 6.41 15.75 5.93
CA THR A 51 7.60 16.51 6.34
C THR A 51 8.88 15.91 5.78
N ASN A 52 9.86 16.75 5.42
CA ASN A 52 11.19 16.35 4.94
C ASN A 52 12.09 15.79 6.06
N GLY A 53 11.56 14.87 6.87
CA GLY A 53 12.23 14.25 8.00
C GLY A 53 12.14 12.73 7.86
N ALA A 54 13.16 12.01 8.31
CA ALA A 54 13.27 10.57 8.09
C ALA A 54 12.33 9.79 9.04
N TYR A 55 11.08 9.57 8.61
CA TYR A 55 10.02 9.00 9.43
C TYR A 55 9.91 7.48 9.30
N PHE A 56 10.05 6.96 8.08
CA PHE A 56 10.09 5.52 7.87
C PHE A 56 11.42 4.95 8.33
N LYS A 57 11.43 4.32 9.51
CA LYS A 57 12.63 3.67 10.05
C LYS A 57 12.62 2.17 9.82
N PHE A 58 13.70 1.71 9.23
CA PHE A 58 14.08 0.31 9.25
C PHE A 58 15.15 0.12 10.33
N ILE A 59 14.99 -0.91 11.15
CA ILE A 59 15.87 -1.21 12.30
C ILE A 59 16.39 -2.63 12.17
N ASN A 60 17.70 -2.80 12.23
CA ASN A 60 18.36 -4.06 12.45
C ASN A 60 18.60 -4.25 13.95
N ASP A 61 17.86 -5.20 14.55
CA ASP A 61 18.09 -5.62 15.92
C ASP A 61 18.98 -6.86 15.92
N ALA A 62 20.28 -6.62 16.04
CA ALA A 62 21.30 -7.66 16.17
C ALA A 62 21.12 -8.52 17.44
N THR A 63 20.41 -8.04 18.46
CA THR A 63 20.20 -8.77 19.71
C THR A 63 19.18 -9.89 19.52
N SER A 64 18.11 -9.62 18.78
CA SER A 64 17.08 -10.60 18.44
C SER A 64 17.33 -11.32 17.13
N ASN A 65 18.40 -10.96 16.40
CA ASN A 65 18.69 -11.44 15.05
C ASN A 65 17.48 -11.22 14.12
N THR A 66 16.94 -9.99 14.14
CA THR A 66 15.79 -9.60 13.34
C THR A 66 15.95 -8.22 12.77
N ALA A 67 15.35 -7.95 11.62
CA ALA A 67 15.24 -6.60 11.09
C ALA A 67 13.77 -6.21 10.89
N SER A 68 13.40 -4.95 11.08
CA SER A 68 12.00 -4.57 11.17
C SER A 68 11.68 -3.14 10.77
N PHE A 69 10.45 -2.92 10.36
CA PHE A 69 9.79 -1.62 10.49
C PHE A 69 9.15 -1.57 11.87
N GLY A 70 9.53 -0.55 12.66
CA GLY A 70 8.98 -0.32 13.99
C GLY A 70 7.66 0.45 13.96
N ALA A 71 6.89 0.41 15.06
CA ALA A 71 5.68 1.21 15.21
C ALA A 71 6.02 2.70 15.39
N ILE A 72 6.34 3.36 14.28
CA ILE A 72 6.50 4.81 14.24
C ILE A 72 5.18 5.39 13.77
N ASN A 73 4.68 6.39 14.51
CA ASN A 73 3.42 7.05 14.24
C ASN A 73 3.73 8.33 13.46
N ASP A 74 3.84 8.18 12.14
CA ASP A 74 4.41 9.21 11.27
C ASP A 74 3.33 10.06 10.60
N PRO A 75 3.46 11.40 10.63
CA PRO A 75 2.46 12.28 10.05
C PRO A 75 2.47 12.19 8.52
N VAL A 76 1.34 11.76 7.95
CA VAL A 76 1.16 11.63 6.51
C VAL A 76 -0.04 12.45 6.03
N ASN A 77 0.05 12.82 4.77
CA ASN A 77 -1.06 13.28 3.95
C ASN A 77 -1.68 12.06 3.26
N PHE A 78 -2.93 11.76 3.58
CA PHE A 78 -3.65 10.64 2.99
C PHE A 78 -4.76 11.13 2.07
N LEU A 79 -4.89 10.52 0.90
CA LEU A 79 -5.91 10.89 -0.08
C LEU A 79 -6.63 9.64 -0.59
N PHE A 80 -7.96 9.64 -0.48
CA PHE A 80 -8.78 8.73 -1.25
C PHE A 80 -8.90 9.22 -2.69
N SER A 81 -8.74 8.31 -3.65
CA SER A 81 -8.92 8.59 -5.07
C SER A 81 -10.38 8.86 -5.38
N THR A 82 -10.69 10.04 -5.88
CA THR A 82 -12.05 10.41 -6.30
C THR A 82 -12.40 9.81 -7.67
N SER A 83 -11.40 9.43 -8.47
CA SER A 83 -11.63 8.61 -9.65
C SER A 83 -12.02 7.21 -9.20
N GLY A 84 -13.23 6.76 -9.53
CA GLY A 84 -13.69 5.39 -9.32
C GLY A 84 -14.35 5.08 -7.96
N LEU A 85 -14.26 5.97 -6.96
CA LEU A 85 -15.04 5.87 -5.73
C LEU A 85 -16.27 6.78 -5.82
N THR A 86 -17.43 6.23 -6.16
CA THR A 86 -18.68 6.98 -6.19
C THR A 86 -19.29 7.12 -4.79
N GLY A 87 -19.81 8.30 -4.46
CA GLY A 87 -20.47 8.55 -3.17
C GLY A 87 -19.53 8.89 -2.01
N LEU A 88 -18.24 9.14 -2.28
CA LEU A 88 -17.28 9.53 -1.25
C LEU A 88 -17.69 10.89 -0.64
N ASN A 89 -17.81 10.95 0.69
CA ASN A 89 -18.22 12.17 1.36
C ASN A 89 -17.17 13.28 1.22
N ALA A 90 -17.60 14.53 1.04
CA ALA A 90 -16.74 15.69 0.88
C ALA A 90 -15.74 15.91 2.04
N ILE A 91 -16.08 15.46 3.25
CA ILE A 91 -15.23 15.53 4.44
C ILE A 91 -13.99 14.64 4.27
N ILE A 92 -14.10 13.52 3.54
CA ILE A 92 -13.03 12.54 3.36
C ILE A 92 -12.43 12.51 1.94
N SER A 93 -12.99 13.27 0.98
CA SER A 93 -12.55 13.27 -0.42
C SER A 93 -11.31 14.13 -0.71
N GLY A 94 -10.89 14.95 0.24
CA GLY A 94 -9.67 15.76 0.17
C GLY A 94 -8.46 15.12 0.84
N ASN A 95 -7.37 15.87 0.93
CA ASN A 95 -6.21 15.47 1.71
C ASN A 95 -6.56 15.40 3.21
N GLN A 96 -6.26 14.28 3.84
CA GLN A 96 -6.53 13.99 5.24
C GLN A 96 -5.23 14.05 6.03
N ALA A 97 -5.24 14.81 7.13
CA ALA A 97 -4.19 14.73 8.13
C ALA A 97 -4.34 13.40 8.89
N ALA A 98 -3.30 12.59 8.83
CA ALA A 98 -3.29 11.25 9.36
C ALA A 98 -1.92 10.88 9.91
N HIS A 99 -1.86 9.81 10.67
CA HIS A 99 -0.62 9.12 11.00
C HIS A 99 -0.60 7.73 10.38
N LEU A 100 0.58 7.34 9.91
CA LEU A 100 0.88 6.00 9.45
C LEU A 100 1.64 5.25 10.53
N THR A 101 1.31 3.98 10.72
CA THR A 101 2.11 3.00 11.48
C THR A 101 2.38 1.81 10.58
N MET A 102 3.64 1.41 10.48
CA MET A 102 4.05 0.25 9.70
C MET A 102 4.80 -0.73 10.61
N THR A 103 4.35 -1.97 10.67
CA THR A 103 5.03 -3.03 11.43
C THR A 103 5.32 -4.19 10.51
N SER A 104 6.55 -4.66 10.49
CA SER A 104 6.96 -5.88 9.82
C SER A 104 8.30 -6.32 10.40
N SER A 105 8.57 -7.62 10.42
CA SER A 105 9.85 -8.16 10.86
C SER A 105 10.37 -9.22 9.90
N THR A 106 11.68 -9.39 9.93
CA THR A 106 12.41 -10.49 9.32
C THR A 106 13.03 -11.31 10.44
N ALA A 107 12.71 -12.61 10.50
CA ALA A 107 13.24 -13.48 11.56
C ALA A 107 13.90 -14.76 11.02
N THR A 108 13.68 -15.12 9.77
CA THR A 108 14.11 -16.43 9.22
C THR A 108 14.98 -16.32 7.98
N GLN A 109 15.04 -15.15 7.33
CA GLN A 109 15.80 -14.97 6.11
C GLN A 109 16.68 -13.72 6.14
N GLU A 110 17.99 -13.92 6.05
CA GLU A 110 18.98 -12.85 5.93
C GLU A 110 18.80 -12.06 4.62
N GLN A 111 19.35 -10.85 4.62
CA GLN A 111 19.44 -10.04 3.40
C GLN A 111 20.36 -10.73 2.38
N TYR A 112 20.18 -10.41 1.10
CA TYR A 112 21.11 -10.83 0.07
C TYR A 112 21.19 -9.80 -1.07
N ILE A 113 22.33 -9.80 -1.76
CA ILE A 113 22.49 -9.05 -3.01
C ILE A 113 22.04 -9.96 -4.16
N SER A 114 21.02 -9.52 -4.89
CA SER A 114 20.57 -10.20 -6.10
C SER A 114 21.67 -10.22 -7.19
N SER A 115 21.57 -11.14 -8.14
CA SER A 115 22.52 -11.26 -9.26
C SER A 115 22.64 -10.03 -10.15
N ILE A 116 21.72 -9.07 -10.01
CA ILE A 116 21.65 -7.82 -10.77
C ILE A 116 21.91 -6.58 -9.88
N GLY A 117 22.42 -6.76 -8.66
CA GLY A 117 22.96 -5.67 -7.83
C GLY A 117 21.98 -4.95 -6.91
N TYR A 118 20.78 -5.49 -6.69
CA TYR A 118 19.88 -5.00 -5.64
C TYR A 118 20.12 -5.68 -4.31
N ASP A 119 20.13 -4.88 -3.25
CA ASP A 119 19.96 -5.34 -1.87
C ASP A 119 18.51 -5.75 -1.64
N VAL A 120 18.32 -6.96 -1.14
CA VAL A 120 17.00 -7.56 -0.87
C VAL A 120 16.93 -7.94 0.60
N GLN A 121 15.96 -7.38 1.30
CA GLN A 121 15.60 -7.78 2.65
C GLN A 121 14.20 -8.41 2.62
N PRO A 122 14.09 -9.74 2.74
CA PRO A 122 12.82 -10.41 2.91
C PRO A 122 12.14 -9.96 4.21
N LEU A 123 10.83 -9.74 4.16
CA LEU A 123 9.96 -9.38 5.28
C LEU A 123 8.99 -10.55 5.43
N ASP A 124 9.45 -11.58 6.14
CA ASP A 124 8.83 -12.92 6.20
C ASP A 124 7.69 -13.03 7.22
N SER A 125 7.61 -12.07 8.14
CA SER A 125 6.51 -11.94 9.11
C SER A 125 5.34 -11.13 8.55
N VAL A 126 4.22 -11.11 9.28
CA VAL A 126 3.05 -10.30 8.91
C VAL A 126 3.44 -8.82 8.83
N MET A 127 3.19 -8.20 7.68
CA MET A 127 3.32 -6.76 7.51
C MET A 127 1.96 -6.11 7.71
N THR A 128 1.91 -5.10 8.57
CA THR A 128 0.71 -4.28 8.79
C THR A 128 1.05 -2.83 8.51
N ILE A 129 0.25 -2.19 7.67
CA ILE A 129 0.27 -0.74 7.45
C ILE A 129 -1.07 -0.22 7.90
N LYS A 130 -1.07 0.67 8.88
CA LYS A 130 -2.26 1.31 9.43
C LYS A 130 -2.14 2.81 9.21
N ILE A 131 -3.17 3.42 8.67
CA ILE A 131 -3.27 4.87 8.45
C ILE A 131 -4.53 5.35 9.15
N THR A 132 -4.35 6.20 10.16
CA THR A 132 -5.42 6.72 11.02
C THR A 132 -5.50 8.22 10.95
N ARG A 133 -6.71 8.77 10.89
CA ARG A 133 -6.94 10.21 10.98
C ARG A 133 -6.46 10.76 12.31
N ASP A 134 -5.91 11.96 12.29
CA ASP A 134 -5.55 12.70 13.52
C ASP A 134 -6.80 13.13 14.29
N THR A 135 -7.88 13.41 13.55
CA THR A 135 -9.18 13.80 14.10
C THR A 135 -10.23 12.82 13.60
N PRO A 136 -10.77 11.96 14.50
CA PRO A 136 -11.84 11.03 14.15
C PRO A 136 -13.10 11.75 13.68
N ILE A 137 -13.86 11.11 12.81
CA ILE A 137 -15.18 11.58 12.39
C ILE A 137 -16.22 10.64 12.98
N ILE A 138 -17.05 11.12 13.90
CA ILE A 138 -18.02 10.28 14.64
C ILE A 138 -17.33 9.09 15.33
N GLY A 139 -16.13 9.31 15.86
CA GLY A 139 -15.32 8.26 16.50
C GLY A 139 -14.64 7.28 15.53
N LEU A 140 -14.76 7.48 14.21
CA LEU A 140 -14.10 6.68 13.18
C LEU A 140 -12.81 7.36 12.72
N ASP A 141 -11.70 6.62 12.75
CA ASP A 141 -10.37 7.14 12.40
C ASP A 141 -9.58 6.24 11.45
N ASN A 142 -9.99 4.99 11.23
CA ASN A 142 -9.27 4.07 10.37
C ASN A 142 -9.52 4.41 8.89
N LEU A 143 -8.63 5.21 8.30
CA LEU A 143 -8.65 5.50 6.88
C LEU A 143 -8.35 4.23 6.08
N LEU A 144 -7.31 3.52 6.47
CA LEU A 144 -6.91 2.28 5.83
C LEU A 144 -6.04 1.45 6.76
N THR A 145 -6.34 0.16 6.87
CA THR A 145 -5.42 -0.85 7.40
C THR A 145 -5.21 -1.91 6.33
N ALA A 146 -3.96 -2.09 5.93
CA ALA A 146 -3.50 -3.14 5.02
C ALA A 146 -2.72 -4.20 5.82
N VAL A 147 -3.13 -5.44 5.72
CA VAL A 147 -2.44 -6.60 6.30
C VAL A 147 -1.94 -7.47 5.17
N ILE A 148 -0.63 -7.74 5.17
CA ILE A 148 0.07 -8.50 4.14
C ILE A 148 0.72 -9.71 4.78
N THR A 149 0.41 -10.89 4.26
CA THR A 149 1.01 -12.14 4.68
C THR A 149 1.57 -12.91 3.48
N THR A 150 2.59 -13.73 3.74
CA THR A 150 3.20 -14.57 2.73
C THR A 150 2.18 -15.58 2.18
N LYS A 151 2.11 -15.69 0.84
CA LYS A 151 1.31 -16.71 0.14
C LYS A 151 2.20 -17.64 -0.69
N LYS A 152 2.96 -17.07 -1.62
CA LYS A 152 3.95 -17.77 -2.44
C LYS A 152 5.36 -17.25 -2.21
N LEU A 153 5.49 -15.93 -2.06
CA LEU A 153 6.75 -15.24 -1.84
C LEU A 153 6.59 -14.25 -0.68
N PRO A 154 7.63 -14.06 0.14
CA PRO A 154 7.62 -13.01 1.15
C PRO A 154 7.50 -11.63 0.47
N THR A 155 7.02 -10.66 1.22
CA THR A 155 7.20 -9.25 0.83
C THR A 155 8.68 -8.92 0.99
N THR A 156 9.25 -8.09 0.12
CA THR A 156 10.67 -7.73 0.21
C THR A 156 10.83 -6.21 0.21
N LEU A 157 11.69 -5.71 1.08
CA LEU A 157 12.30 -4.40 0.90
C LEU A 157 13.44 -4.55 -0.10
N LEU A 158 13.40 -3.73 -1.15
CA LEU A 158 14.33 -3.80 -2.28
C LEU A 158 14.91 -2.42 -2.56
N GLY A 159 16.23 -2.33 -2.75
CA GLY A 159 16.85 -1.12 -3.29
C GLY A 159 18.22 -1.39 -3.88
N ILE A 160 18.80 -0.38 -4.50
CA ILE A 160 20.12 -0.51 -5.14
C ILE A 160 21.18 -0.53 -4.04
N ASN A 161 22.17 -1.43 -4.16
CA ASN A 161 23.29 -1.44 -3.22
C ASN A 161 24.06 -0.11 -3.25
N ASN A 162 24.30 0.47 -2.08
CA ASN A 162 24.79 1.85 -1.89
C ASN A 162 23.85 2.95 -2.43
N GLY A 163 22.58 2.62 -2.70
CA GLY A 163 21.55 3.56 -3.13
C GLY A 163 20.91 4.32 -1.96
N LEU A 164 20.23 5.42 -2.30
CA LEU A 164 19.48 6.26 -1.35
C LEU A 164 17.95 6.18 -1.57
N SER A 165 17.51 5.07 -2.15
CA SER A 165 16.11 4.76 -2.42
C SER A 165 15.84 3.29 -2.25
N ALA A 166 14.63 2.98 -1.79
CA ALA A 166 14.16 1.62 -1.59
C ALA A 166 12.67 1.54 -1.95
N SER A 167 12.15 0.32 -2.07
CA SER A 167 10.73 0.10 -2.33
C SER A 167 10.25 -1.19 -1.69
N ILE A 168 8.94 -1.23 -1.43
CA ILE A 168 8.22 -2.44 -1.04
C ILE A 168 7.02 -2.55 -1.96
N ASN A 169 6.84 -3.72 -2.56
CA ASN A 169 5.71 -3.99 -3.42
C ASN A 169 5.04 -5.29 -2.97
N ALA A 170 3.72 -5.33 -3.00
CA ALA A 170 2.96 -6.55 -2.76
C ALA A 170 1.81 -6.67 -3.76
N SER A 171 1.53 -7.90 -4.18
CA SER A 171 0.48 -8.21 -5.14
C SER A 171 -0.24 -9.51 -4.74
N GLY A 172 -1.57 -9.54 -4.91
CA GLY A 172 -2.45 -10.63 -4.46
C GLY A 172 -2.16 -12.01 -5.10
N ASN A 173 -1.39 -12.04 -6.20
CA ASN A 173 -0.94 -13.27 -6.82
C ASN A 173 0.27 -13.91 -6.09
N THR A 174 1.07 -13.12 -5.38
CA THR A 174 2.30 -13.52 -4.67
C THR A 174 2.16 -13.46 -3.14
N GLN A 175 1.38 -12.51 -2.61
CA GLN A 175 1.06 -12.34 -1.20
C GLN A 175 -0.45 -12.41 -0.98
N ASN A 176 -0.89 -12.62 0.27
CA ASN A 176 -2.26 -12.35 0.67
C ASN A 176 -2.32 -10.92 1.22
N ILE A 177 -3.16 -10.08 0.62
CA ILE A 177 -3.35 -8.68 1.03
C ILE A 177 -4.81 -8.49 1.41
N THR A 178 -5.05 -7.96 2.60
CA THR A 178 -6.39 -7.64 3.09
C THR A 178 -6.43 -6.17 3.49
N TYR A 179 -7.44 -5.47 2.98
CA TYR A 179 -7.71 -4.08 3.33
C TYR A 179 -8.94 -3.97 4.22
N THR A 180 -8.87 -3.10 5.21
CA THR A 180 -10.02 -2.69 6.03
C THR A 180 -10.01 -1.17 6.16
N SER A 181 -11.18 -0.58 6.29
CA SER A 181 -11.37 0.87 6.44
C SER A 181 -12.72 1.10 7.12
N ASP A 182 -12.83 2.20 7.86
CA ASP A 182 -14.13 2.63 8.38
C ASP A 182 -14.99 3.26 7.27
N PHE A 183 -14.36 3.79 6.22
CA PHE A 183 -15.00 4.58 5.17
C PHE A 183 -15.21 3.81 3.86
N LEU A 184 -14.50 2.71 3.67
CA LEU A 184 -14.58 1.86 2.48
C LEU A 184 -14.91 0.41 2.86
N ASN A 185 -15.75 -0.21 2.05
CA ASN A 185 -16.11 -1.62 2.13
C ASN A 185 -15.46 -2.38 0.96
N PHE A 186 -14.59 -3.33 1.31
CA PHE A 186 -13.86 -4.18 0.35
C PHE A 186 -14.59 -5.50 0.02
N GLY A 187 -15.80 -5.71 0.55
CA GLY A 187 -16.59 -6.92 0.33
C GLY A 187 -16.15 -8.13 1.17
N LYS A 188 -16.99 -9.18 1.19
CA LYS A 188 -16.73 -10.44 1.95
C LYS A 188 -15.75 -11.38 1.25
N THR A 189 -15.60 -11.26 -0.06
CA THR A 189 -14.54 -11.93 -0.81
C THR A 189 -13.40 -10.95 -0.91
N ASN A 190 -12.25 -11.28 -0.31
CA ASN A 190 -11.00 -10.56 -0.52
C ASN A 190 -10.90 -10.14 -2.01
N PRO A 191 -10.50 -8.90 -2.35
CA PRO A 191 -10.54 -8.44 -3.73
C PRO A 191 -9.89 -9.46 -4.65
N ALA A 192 -10.48 -9.71 -5.82
CA ALA A 192 -9.94 -10.66 -6.81
C ALA A 192 -8.46 -10.34 -7.11
N TYR A 193 -8.13 -9.05 -7.09
CA TYR A 193 -6.76 -8.54 -7.09
C TYR A 193 -6.61 -7.42 -6.07
N SER A 194 -5.53 -7.47 -5.29
CA SER A 194 -5.09 -6.40 -4.40
C SER A 194 -3.62 -6.13 -4.69
N SER A 195 -3.22 -4.88 -4.69
CA SER A 195 -1.80 -4.52 -4.81
C SER A 195 -1.51 -3.25 -4.04
N MET A 196 -0.25 -3.11 -3.67
CA MET A 196 0.30 -1.92 -3.04
C MET A 196 1.73 -1.71 -3.49
N SER A 197 2.14 -0.45 -3.48
CA SER A 197 3.52 -0.05 -3.70
C SER A 197 3.87 1.05 -2.72
N LEU A 198 4.98 0.89 -2.03
CA LEU A 198 5.63 1.91 -1.21
C LEU A 198 6.99 2.21 -1.85
N SER A 199 7.31 3.50 -1.92
CA SER A 199 8.61 3.98 -2.36
C SER A 199 9.22 4.85 -1.27
N PHE A 200 10.48 4.57 -0.96
CA PHE A 200 11.28 5.29 0.02
C PHE A 200 12.39 6.05 -0.70
N SER A 201 12.63 7.28 -0.26
CA SER A 201 13.62 8.18 -0.85
C SER A 201 14.30 8.99 0.24
N ALA A 202 15.44 9.59 -0.11
CA ALA A 202 16.25 10.36 0.83
C ALA A 202 16.58 9.55 2.09
N LEU A 203 17.01 8.31 1.90
CA LEU A 203 17.45 7.47 3.03
C LEU A 203 18.57 8.20 3.79
N SER A 204 18.50 8.18 5.12
CA SER A 204 19.48 8.82 6.02
C SER A 204 20.90 8.25 5.87
N THR A 205 20.97 7.02 5.38
CA THR A 205 22.17 6.21 5.16
C THR A 205 21.99 5.45 3.84
N ALA A 206 23.08 5.20 3.11
CA ALA A 206 22.99 4.36 1.92
C ALA A 206 22.54 2.94 2.31
N LEU A 207 21.74 2.30 1.45
CA LEU A 207 21.42 0.89 1.61
C LEU A 207 22.73 0.10 1.62
N THR A 208 22.96 -0.55 2.75
CA THR A 208 24.15 -1.33 3.03
C THR A 208 23.75 -2.52 3.87
N SER A 209 24.54 -3.57 3.78
CA SER A 209 24.23 -4.87 4.34
C SER A 209 25.33 -5.32 5.28
N PRO A 210 25.30 -4.91 6.57
CA PRO A 210 26.19 -5.46 7.58
C PRO A 210 25.85 -6.94 7.83
N GLU A 211 26.64 -7.82 7.21
CA GLU A 211 26.66 -9.29 7.32
C GLU A 211 25.31 -9.99 7.04
N ASP A 212 24.27 -9.77 7.86
CA ASP A 212 23.04 -10.58 7.89
C ASP A 212 21.77 -9.81 7.52
N TYR A 213 21.68 -8.51 7.85
CA TYR A 213 20.50 -7.69 7.61
C TYR A 213 20.88 -6.31 7.10
N LEU A 214 19.94 -5.60 6.45
CA LEU A 214 20.19 -4.21 6.05
C LEU A 214 20.46 -3.33 7.27
N ALA A 215 21.34 -2.35 7.12
CA ALA A 215 21.61 -1.36 8.15
C ALA A 215 20.37 -0.51 8.44
N ASP A 216 20.34 0.07 9.64
CA ASP A 216 19.35 1.07 10.01
C ASP A 216 19.34 2.23 9.01
N PHE A 217 18.13 2.62 8.60
CA PHE A 217 17.91 3.85 7.84
C PHE A 217 16.56 4.46 8.24
N GLY A 218 16.48 5.78 8.12
CA GLY A 218 15.22 6.51 8.05
C GLY A 218 14.99 7.03 6.61
N ALA A 219 13.75 7.25 6.19
CA ALA A 219 13.44 7.75 4.84
C ALA A 219 12.13 8.53 4.77
N ASN A 220 11.93 9.25 3.66
CA ASN A 220 10.62 9.78 3.27
C ASN A 220 9.87 8.71 2.47
N GLY A 221 8.58 8.53 2.75
CA GLY A 221 7.76 7.49 2.09
C GLY A 221 6.56 8.03 1.34
N VAL A 222 6.28 7.41 0.20
CA VAL A 222 4.99 7.55 -0.51
C VAL A 222 4.44 6.16 -0.79
N GLY A 223 3.12 6.04 -0.88
CA GLY A 223 2.53 4.76 -1.24
C GLY A 223 1.18 4.86 -1.92
N THR A 224 0.84 3.78 -2.62
CA THR A 224 -0.41 3.63 -3.37
C THR A 224 -1.04 2.28 -3.04
N PHE A 225 -2.37 2.26 -3.02
CA PHE A 225 -3.16 1.06 -2.76
C PHE A 225 -4.24 0.90 -3.83
N SER A 226 -4.36 -0.33 -4.32
CA SER A 226 -5.26 -0.66 -5.41
C SER A 226 -5.99 -1.97 -5.16
N THR A 227 -7.23 -2.04 -5.65
CA THR A 227 -8.02 -3.28 -5.68
C THR A 227 -8.80 -3.42 -6.96
N THR A 228 -9.14 -4.67 -7.25
CA THR A 228 -10.12 -5.05 -8.26
C THR A 228 -11.03 -6.13 -7.68
N PRO A 229 -12.35 -5.91 -7.55
CA PRO A 229 -13.07 -4.68 -7.91
C PRO A 229 -12.71 -3.48 -7.02
N ALA A 230 -13.10 -2.28 -7.46
CA ALA A 230 -13.03 -1.07 -6.63
C ALA A 230 -13.85 -1.25 -5.35
N PRO A 231 -13.40 -0.69 -4.21
CA PRO A 231 -14.16 -0.77 -2.97
C PRO A 231 -15.38 0.14 -3.05
N LEU A 232 -16.41 -0.20 -2.27
CA LEU A 232 -17.62 0.60 -2.14
C LEU A 232 -17.47 1.61 -1.00
N VAL A 233 -18.03 2.80 -1.14
CA VAL A 233 -18.06 3.76 -0.02
C VAL A 233 -19.05 3.27 1.04
N THR A 234 -18.62 3.23 2.29
CA THR A 234 -19.49 2.92 3.42
C THR A 234 -20.41 4.11 3.68
N PRO A 235 -21.75 3.93 3.65
CA PRO A 235 -22.67 5.02 3.90
C PRO A 235 -22.59 5.43 5.37
N HIS A 236 -22.15 6.66 5.61
CA HIS A 236 -22.14 7.29 6.93
C HIS A 236 -22.94 8.59 6.88
N ASN A 237 -23.79 8.79 7.89
CA ASN A 237 -24.51 10.05 8.05
C ASN A 237 -23.61 11.03 8.82
N PHE A 238 -22.80 11.79 8.08
CA PHE A 238 -21.91 12.76 8.68
C PHE A 238 -22.69 13.97 9.18
N PRO A 239 -22.53 14.39 10.45
CA PRO A 239 -23.16 15.60 10.94
C PRO A 239 -22.58 16.78 10.18
N ILE A 240 -23.34 17.32 9.24
CA ILE A 240 -23.09 18.66 8.72
C ILE A 240 -23.41 19.62 9.86
N SER A 241 -22.38 20.26 10.44
CA SER A 241 -22.64 21.45 11.24
C SER A 241 -23.32 22.43 10.30
N PRO A 242 -24.55 22.89 10.57
CA PRO A 242 -25.15 23.94 9.77
C PRO A 242 -24.18 25.11 9.77
N VAL A 243 -23.64 25.46 8.61
CA VAL A 243 -22.91 26.72 8.48
C VAL A 243 -23.97 27.79 8.64
N PRO A 244 -23.89 28.68 9.65
CA PRO A 244 -24.81 29.80 9.72
C PRO A 244 -24.68 30.57 8.41
N GLU A 245 -25.77 30.60 7.64
CA GLU A 245 -25.76 31.28 6.35
C GLU A 245 -25.32 32.74 6.55
N PRO A 246 -24.71 33.40 5.54
CA PRO A 246 -24.23 34.77 5.66
C PRO A 246 -25.28 35.75 6.22
N GLU A 247 -26.56 35.42 6.05
CA GLU A 247 -27.73 36.18 6.50
C GLU A 247 -28.06 36.00 7.99
N THR A 248 -27.58 34.92 8.61
CA THR A 248 -27.76 34.63 10.04
C THR A 248 -27.01 35.65 10.91
N TYR A 249 -25.86 36.16 10.43
CA TYR A 249 -25.09 37.18 11.15
C TYR A 249 -25.80 38.56 11.16
N PRO A 250 -26.31 39.07 10.03
CA PRO A 250 -27.20 40.24 10.00
C PRO A 250 -28.46 40.09 10.84
N MET A 251 -29.12 38.93 10.84
CA MET A 251 -30.31 38.72 11.67
C MET A 251 -29.98 38.70 13.16
N LEU A 252 -28.87 38.08 13.56
CA LEU A 252 -28.39 38.09 14.94
C LEU A 252 -28.04 39.51 15.40
N LEU A 253 -27.25 40.24 14.59
CA LEU A 253 -26.87 41.62 14.88
C LEU A 253 -28.09 42.55 14.87
N GLY A 254 -29.00 42.37 13.92
CA GLY A 254 -30.26 43.10 13.83
C GLY A 254 -31.16 42.86 15.05
N GLY A 255 -31.26 41.60 15.52
CA GLY A 255 -32.00 41.24 16.72
C GLY A 255 -31.42 41.88 17.98
N LEU A 256 -30.10 41.88 18.14
CA LEU A 256 -29.43 42.53 19.27
C LEU A 256 -29.58 44.06 19.25
N ALA A 257 -29.52 44.67 18.07
CA ALA A 257 -29.74 46.11 17.91
C ALA A 257 -31.18 46.50 18.31
N LEU A 258 -32.18 45.69 17.94
CA LEU A 258 -33.57 45.91 18.29
C LEU A 258 -33.79 45.85 19.81
N ILE A 259 -33.20 44.85 20.48
CA ILE A 259 -33.25 44.71 21.93
C ILE A 259 -32.58 45.91 22.62
N GLY A 260 -31.42 46.35 22.14
CA GLY A 260 -30.73 47.54 22.64
C GLY A 260 -31.59 48.81 22.56
N CYS A 261 -32.27 49.02 21.42
CA CYS A 261 -33.20 50.12 21.23
C CYS A 261 -34.41 50.06 22.18
N MET A 262 -34.97 48.87 22.43
CA MET A 262 -36.10 48.70 23.36
C MET A 262 -35.69 48.95 24.83
N VAL A 263 -34.51 48.51 25.24
CA VAL A 263 -33.99 48.76 26.60
C VAL A 263 -33.67 50.24 26.80
N SER A 264 -33.09 50.90 25.80
CA SER A 264 -32.86 52.36 25.79
C SER A 264 -34.15 53.14 26.05
N ARG A 265 -35.24 52.79 25.35
CA ARG A 265 -36.55 53.46 25.53
C ARG A 265 -37.13 53.31 26.94
N ARG A 266 -36.85 52.20 27.64
CA ARG A 266 -37.33 51.97 29.01
C ARG A 266 -36.55 52.74 30.09
N LYS A 267 -35.36 53.25 29.79
CA LYS A 267 -34.60 54.12 30.70
C LYS A 267 -34.93 55.60 30.55
N SER A 268 -35.57 55.99 29.46
CA SER A 268 -35.92 57.37 29.13
C SER A 268 -37.39 57.72 29.40
N SER A 269 -38.14 56.84 30.07
CA SER A 269 -39.46 57.10 30.68
C SER A 269 -39.38 56.81 32.17
#